data_AF-M0A4Z7-F1
#
_entry.id   AF-M0A4Z7-F1
#
_cell.length_a   1.000
_cell.length_b   1.000
_cell.length_c   1.000
_cell.angle_alpha   90.00
_cell.angle_beta   90.00
_cell.angle_gamma   90.00
#
_symmetry.space_group_name_H-M   'P 1'
#
loop_
_entity.id
_entity.type
_entity.pdbx_description
1 polymer ?
#
loop_
_entity_poly.entity_id
_entity_poly.type
_entity_poly.pdbx_seq_one_letter_code
_entity_poly.pdbx_strand_id
1 'polypeptide(L)'
;MTAVFAALAALLNPAVETENIRALLTTLTTAEASVLAIVFSVTVVALQLVVMRYSARLTSLFVKEPLFRTTFALFVVAIAFNLLVVYLLPVQNGRLTNAAVGIAFALAVVSTFALYRFIQMMIQRSSPDDLIAVLVERELAPDEYLPATVTEFQEFEVHPIRPLYRTIARAIELGEYQTAEQGIDGLRMVLTKTFEHLENEHSEEEADQYAAAVSTEVLTEYVPPILEQAYTHEQYDLVSDAADDIEAVALDGLDHGFTDVTEDAAEGLGDAFDAAPLTWEGNRLRSPVKESLLELTKATASNADYSTFRAVFHPLNFQMTLLLRRRPDSNVTYHLVGDYYSREIGEIFEALVDRYGPAVKDQDINWISPTEGRKWTLPDEAESLRHCWREYASFTETVLRYRVSEDEYPFVEGSIDEGWRRIAECAADGGIDDLATLCCMSTIQLAYHVDQLEKGRLGRWTNNLGRLRLDYDPAIVDRAFELLKAGQQPEGQNISVRTADPTSTDANQGFIERFLNTDEEDTPFEEWLVGFEKDVHERTEYLREQK
;
A
#
# COMPACT_ATOMS: atom_id res chain seq x y z
N MET A 1 33.09 -39.61 19.10
CA MET A 1 31.91 -40.27 19.68
C MET A 1 32.22 -41.69 20.18
N THR A 2 32.94 -42.51 19.42
CA THR A 2 33.39 -43.88 19.81
C THR A 2 34.31 -43.94 21.04
N ALA A 3 35.16 -42.93 21.27
CA ALA A 3 36.07 -42.88 22.42
C ALA A 3 35.36 -42.66 23.77
N VAL A 4 34.24 -41.94 23.79
CA VAL A 4 33.45 -41.69 25.01
C VAL A 4 32.66 -42.94 25.41
N PHE A 5 32.11 -43.66 24.43
CA PHE A 5 31.46 -44.96 24.63
C PHE A 5 32.42 -46.02 25.18
N ALA A 6 33.67 -46.06 24.68
CA ALA A 6 34.69 -46.98 25.19
C ALA A 6 35.17 -46.60 26.60
N ALA A 7 35.29 -45.30 26.90
CA ALA A 7 35.69 -44.82 28.23
C ALA A 7 34.62 -45.06 29.31
N LEU A 8 33.33 -44.91 28.98
CA LEU A 8 32.23 -45.22 29.91
C LEU A 8 32.02 -46.73 30.11
N ALA A 9 32.17 -47.54 29.06
CA ALA A 9 32.12 -48.99 29.17
C ALA A 9 33.25 -49.56 30.06
N ALA A 10 34.42 -48.92 30.06
CA ALA A 10 35.54 -49.28 30.93
C ALA A 10 35.35 -48.84 32.39
N LEU A 11 34.57 -47.79 32.65
CA LEU A 11 34.23 -47.31 34.01
C LEU A 11 33.11 -48.12 34.68
N LEU A 12 32.29 -48.85 33.91
CA LEU A 12 31.13 -49.62 34.37
C LEU A 12 31.42 -51.12 34.60
N ASN A 13 32.63 -51.47 35.08
CA ASN A 13 32.91 -52.82 35.58
C ASN A 13 32.95 -52.92 37.12
N PRO A 14 31.91 -52.56 37.88
CA PRO A 14 31.68 -53.20 39.15
C PRO A 14 31.02 -54.57 38.91
N ALA A 15 31.33 -55.55 39.76
CA ALA A 15 30.45 -56.71 39.93
C ALA A 15 29.14 -56.20 40.57
N VAL A 16 28.21 -55.71 39.75
CA VAL A 16 26.93 -55.17 40.23
C VAL A 16 25.99 -56.34 40.49
N GLU A 17 25.53 -56.47 41.74
CA GLU A 17 24.47 -57.42 42.09
C GLU A 17 23.21 -57.16 41.26
N THR A 18 22.55 -58.21 40.78
CA THR A 18 21.37 -58.14 39.89
C THR A 18 20.22 -57.31 40.48
N GLU A 19 20.14 -57.22 41.81
CA GLU A 19 19.15 -56.40 42.52
C GLU A 19 19.40 -54.90 42.33
N ASN A 20 20.67 -54.47 42.35
CA ASN A 20 21.06 -53.08 42.09
C ASN A 20 20.83 -52.68 40.63
N ILE A 21 21.01 -53.60 39.69
CA ILE A 21 20.72 -53.36 38.26
C ILE A 21 19.22 -53.17 38.03
N ARG A 22 18.38 -54.02 38.65
CA ARG A 22 16.93 -53.90 38.54
C ARG A 22 16.44 -52.59 39.15
N ALA A 23 16.97 -52.22 40.33
CA ALA A 23 16.67 -50.94 40.95
C ALA A 23 17.06 -49.76 40.05
N LEU A 24 18.29 -49.76 39.52
CA LEU A 24 18.79 -48.70 38.63
C LEU A 24 17.96 -48.55 37.36
N LEU A 25 17.64 -49.64 36.65
CA LEU A 25 16.84 -49.59 35.43
C LEU A 25 15.39 -49.17 35.71
N THR A 26 14.82 -49.58 36.85
CA THR A 26 13.48 -49.14 37.25
C THR A 26 13.48 -47.64 37.55
N THR A 27 14.47 -47.14 38.31
CA THR A 27 14.63 -45.71 38.58
C THR A 27 14.84 -44.91 37.30
N LEU A 28 15.66 -45.41 36.37
CA LEU A 28 15.90 -44.76 35.08
C LEU A 28 14.62 -44.69 34.25
N THR A 29 13.86 -45.79 34.17
CA THR A 29 12.57 -45.84 33.49
C THR A 29 11.57 -44.85 34.09
N THR A 30 11.47 -44.79 35.43
CA THR A 30 10.58 -43.84 36.11
C THR A 30 10.99 -42.41 35.84
N ALA A 31 12.30 -42.10 35.89
CA ALA A 31 12.80 -40.76 35.60
C ALA A 31 12.53 -40.34 34.15
N GLU A 32 12.81 -41.21 33.18
CA GLU A 32 12.53 -40.96 31.76
C GLU A 32 11.02 -40.76 31.50
N ALA A 33 10.16 -41.57 32.13
CA ALA A 33 8.72 -41.42 32.03
C ALA A 33 8.21 -40.11 32.66
N SER A 34 8.73 -39.71 33.82
CA SER A 34 8.37 -38.44 34.47
C SER A 34 8.81 -37.23 33.63
N VAL A 35 10.02 -37.25 33.09
CA VAL A 35 10.52 -36.18 32.21
C VAL A 35 9.67 -36.10 30.94
N LEU A 36 9.37 -37.23 30.30
CA LEU A 36 8.50 -37.27 29.12
C LEU A 36 7.10 -36.69 29.42
N ALA A 37 6.52 -37.02 30.57
CA ALA A 37 5.23 -36.50 30.99
C ALA A 37 5.25 -34.98 31.18
N ILE A 38 6.28 -34.42 31.83
CA ILE A 38 6.44 -32.97 32.01
C ILE A 38 6.55 -32.28 30.65
N VAL A 39 7.39 -32.79 29.76
CA VAL A 39 7.61 -32.21 28.43
C VAL A 39 6.31 -32.22 27.62
N PHE A 40 5.56 -33.32 27.66
CA PHE A 40 4.26 -33.40 27.02
C PHE A 40 3.29 -32.36 27.60
N SER A 41 3.19 -32.26 28.93
CA SER A 41 2.32 -31.26 29.57
C SER A 41 2.68 -29.83 29.20
N VAL A 42 3.97 -29.45 29.27
CA VAL A 42 4.42 -28.09 28.92
C VAL A 42 4.18 -27.80 27.44
N THR A 43 4.45 -28.77 26.54
CA THR A 43 4.21 -28.60 25.10
C THR A 43 2.72 -28.40 24.81
N VAL A 44 1.84 -29.17 25.46
CA VAL A 44 0.39 -29.01 25.31
C VAL A 44 -0.07 -27.64 25.83
N VAL A 45 0.45 -27.16 26.96
CA VAL A 45 0.11 -25.83 27.49
C VAL A 45 0.62 -24.71 26.57
N ALA A 46 1.86 -24.80 26.08
CA ALA A 46 2.41 -23.85 25.13
C ALA A 46 1.56 -23.81 23.84
N LEU A 47 1.18 -24.98 23.31
CA LEU A 47 0.30 -25.10 22.16
C LEU A 47 -1.08 -24.45 22.44
N GLN A 48 -1.66 -24.70 23.61
CA GLN A 48 -2.92 -24.08 24.02
C GLN A 48 -2.82 -22.55 24.08
N LEU A 49 -1.71 -22.01 24.59
CA LEU A 49 -1.48 -20.55 24.62
C LEU A 49 -1.37 -19.96 23.21
N VAL A 50 -0.65 -20.61 22.30
CA VAL A 50 -0.53 -20.16 20.89
C VAL A 50 -1.89 -20.22 20.18
N VAL A 51 -2.66 -21.30 20.38
CA VAL A 51 -4.03 -21.44 19.84
C VAL A 51 -4.94 -20.32 20.29
N MET A 52 -4.88 -20.00 21.58
CA MET A 52 -5.70 -18.95 22.16
C MET A 52 -5.26 -17.56 21.70
N ARG A 53 -3.98 -17.38 21.32
CA ARG A 53 -3.41 -16.07 20.99
C ARG A 53 -3.49 -15.72 19.50
N TYR A 54 -3.28 -16.69 18.58
CA TYR A 54 -3.16 -16.39 17.14
C TYR A 54 -4.16 -17.13 16.22
N SER A 55 -4.46 -18.42 16.38
CA SER A 55 -5.55 -19.17 15.70
C SER A 55 -5.41 -20.69 15.89
N ALA A 56 -6.52 -21.44 15.76
CA ALA A 56 -6.54 -22.90 15.84
C ALA A 56 -5.77 -23.62 14.71
N ARG A 57 -5.60 -23.02 13.51
CA ARG A 57 -4.90 -23.66 12.37
C ARG A 57 -3.40 -23.85 12.59
N LEU A 58 -2.78 -22.99 13.40
CA LEU A 58 -1.36 -23.04 13.76
C LEU A 58 -0.97 -24.27 14.60
N THR A 59 -1.95 -25.03 15.10
CA THR A 59 -1.68 -26.26 15.87
C THR A 59 -1.06 -27.39 15.06
N SER A 60 -1.44 -27.48 13.78
CA SER A 60 -0.99 -28.59 12.94
C SER A 60 0.50 -28.51 12.61
N LEU A 61 1.03 -27.28 12.63
CA LEU A 61 2.44 -26.95 12.38
C LEU A 61 3.37 -27.50 13.47
N PHE A 62 3.01 -27.30 14.75
CA PHE A 62 3.80 -27.79 15.89
C PHE A 62 3.77 -29.31 16.05
N VAL A 63 2.65 -29.97 15.70
CA VAL A 63 2.51 -31.43 15.85
C VAL A 63 3.20 -32.20 14.72
N LYS A 64 3.31 -31.60 13.52
CA LYS A 64 4.01 -32.20 12.36
C LYS A 64 5.53 -32.05 12.44
N GLU A 65 6.07 -31.39 13.47
CA GLU A 65 7.50 -31.11 13.53
C GLU A 65 8.32 -32.40 13.74
N PRO A 66 9.24 -32.75 12.83
CA PRO A 66 9.94 -34.04 12.85
C PRO A 66 10.80 -34.22 14.11
N LEU A 67 11.25 -33.13 14.73
CA LEU A 67 12.06 -33.15 15.96
C LEU A 67 11.26 -33.57 17.20
N PHE A 68 10.00 -33.13 17.33
CA PHE A 68 9.12 -33.58 18.41
C PHE A 68 8.88 -35.09 18.29
N ARG A 69 8.51 -35.57 17.10
CA ARG A 69 8.27 -36.99 16.84
C ARG A 69 9.50 -37.86 17.11
N THR A 70 10.68 -37.40 16.69
CA THR A 70 11.93 -38.14 16.88
C THR A 70 12.32 -38.22 18.36
N THR A 71 12.22 -37.10 19.08
CA THR A 71 12.54 -37.05 20.52
C THR A 71 11.56 -37.92 21.32
N PHE A 72 10.26 -37.81 21.03
CA PHE A 72 9.22 -38.61 21.66
C PHE A 72 9.43 -40.11 21.42
N ALA A 73 9.69 -40.52 20.18
CA ALA A 73 9.97 -41.91 19.84
C ALA A 73 11.19 -42.47 20.60
N LEU A 74 12.24 -41.65 20.75
CA LEU A 74 13.48 -42.06 21.42
C LEU A 74 13.25 -42.34 22.91
N PHE A 75 12.46 -41.50 23.60
CA PHE A 75 12.06 -41.77 24.99
C PHE A 75 11.20 -43.02 25.12
N VAL A 76 10.22 -43.23 24.24
CA VAL A 76 9.38 -44.43 24.26
C VAL A 76 10.22 -45.70 24.07
N VAL A 77 11.18 -45.67 23.14
CA VAL A 77 12.11 -46.79 22.90
C VAL A 77 13.03 -47.02 24.11
N ALA A 78 13.55 -45.97 24.74
CA ALA A 78 14.37 -46.09 25.95
C ALA A 78 13.63 -46.73 27.12
N ILE A 79 12.40 -46.28 27.38
CA ILE A 79 11.53 -46.84 28.41
C ILE A 79 11.18 -48.31 28.11
N ALA A 80 10.79 -48.61 26.86
CA ALA A 80 10.48 -49.97 26.46
C ALA A 80 11.68 -50.91 26.59
N PHE A 81 12.88 -50.45 26.21
CA PHE A 81 14.11 -51.21 26.34
C PHE A 81 14.46 -51.46 27.82
N ASN A 82 14.37 -50.44 28.67
CA ASN A 82 14.64 -50.57 30.10
C ASN A 82 13.70 -51.57 30.78
N LEU A 83 12.40 -51.52 30.46
CA LEU A 83 11.39 -52.48 30.96
C LEU A 83 11.65 -53.90 30.44
N LEU A 84 12.00 -54.05 29.16
CA LEU A 84 12.33 -55.34 28.55
C LEU A 84 13.53 -56.00 29.25
N VAL A 85 14.59 -55.21 29.52
CA VAL A 85 15.78 -55.69 30.24
C VAL A 85 15.43 -56.06 31.68
N VAL A 86 14.60 -55.28 32.37
CA VAL A 86 14.12 -55.61 33.73
C VAL A 86 13.32 -56.92 33.74
N TYR A 87 12.45 -57.14 32.76
CA TYR A 87 11.61 -58.34 32.63
C TYR A 87 12.44 -59.61 32.36
N LEU A 88 13.49 -59.51 31.53
CA LEU A 88 14.31 -60.65 31.12
C LEU A 88 15.38 -61.06 32.16
N LEU A 89 15.50 -60.38 33.29
CA LEU A 89 16.41 -60.73 34.39
C LEU A 89 15.82 -61.85 35.28
N PRO A 90 16.59 -62.93 35.62
CA PRO A 90 18.05 -63.01 35.58
C PRO A 90 18.62 -63.73 34.34
N VAL A 91 19.42 -63.01 33.54
CA VAL A 91 20.19 -63.58 32.45
C VAL A 91 21.46 -64.22 33.04
N GLN A 92 21.67 -65.53 32.83
CA GLN A 92 22.85 -66.28 33.36
C GLN A 92 24.21 -65.79 32.82
N ASN A 93 24.21 -64.92 31.80
CA ASN A 93 25.40 -64.38 31.15
C ASN A 93 25.68 -62.93 31.59
N GLY A 94 26.57 -62.73 32.56
CA GLY A 94 26.95 -61.40 33.05
C GLY A 94 27.46 -60.43 31.97
N ARG A 95 28.05 -60.93 30.87
CA ARG A 95 28.45 -60.08 29.72
C ARG A 95 27.25 -59.47 28.98
N LEU A 96 26.16 -60.23 28.81
CA LEU A 96 24.95 -59.72 28.15
C LEU A 96 24.23 -58.70 29.04
N THR A 97 24.18 -58.96 30.35
CA THR A 97 23.61 -58.02 31.33
C THR A 97 24.37 -56.70 31.33
N ASN A 98 25.71 -56.72 31.38
CA ASN A 98 26.51 -55.49 31.35
C ASN A 98 26.37 -54.73 30.03
N ALA A 99 26.30 -55.43 28.90
CA ALA A 99 26.05 -54.79 27.60
C ALA A 99 24.66 -54.14 27.54
N ALA A 100 23.63 -54.81 28.05
CA ALA A 100 22.27 -54.28 28.10
C ALA A 100 22.18 -53.02 28.98
N VAL A 101 22.84 -53.02 30.15
CA VAL A 101 22.91 -51.83 31.02
C VAL A 101 23.67 -50.68 30.34
N GLY A 102 24.75 -50.96 29.62
CA GLY A 102 25.48 -49.96 28.85
C GLY A 102 24.62 -49.32 27.74
N ILE A 103 23.81 -50.13 27.04
CA ILE A 103 22.88 -49.64 26.01
C ILE A 103 21.76 -48.81 26.65
N ALA A 104 21.20 -49.24 27.78
CA ALA A 104 20.19 -48.49 28.52
C ALA A 104 20.70 -47.10 28.93
N PHE A 105 21.92 -47.03 29.48
CA PHE A 105 22.54 -45.77 29.86
C PHE A 105 22.84 -44.88 28.64
N ALA A 106 23.30 -45.47 27.54
CA ALA A 106 23.53 -44.74 26.30
C ALA A 106 22.22 -44.15 25.74
N LEU A 107 21.13 -44.92 25.73
CA LEU A 107 19.81 -44.44 25.32
C LEU A 107 19.34 -43.28 26.20
N ALA A 108 19.54 -43.36 27.51
CA ALA A 108 19.18 -42.30 28.45
C ALA A 108 19.98 -41.00 28.22
N VAL A 109 21.28 -41.10 27.92
CA VAL A 109 22.10 -39.93 27.59
C VAL A 109 21.65 -39.32 26.26
N VAL A 110 21.40 -40.14 25.25
CA VAL A 110 20.94 -39.66 23.93
C VAL A 110 19.54 -39.04 24.03
N SER A 111 18.62 -39.63 24.80
CA SER A 111 17.27 -39.08 25.02
C SER A 111 17.32 -37.75 25.76
N THR A 112 18.15 -37.65 26.80
CA THR A 112 18.35 -36.40 27.53
C THR A 112 18.95 -35.30 26.64
N PHE A 113 19.92 -35.64 25.78
CA PHE A 113 20.50 -34.67 24.85
C PHE A 113 19.52 -34.24 23.75
N ALA A 114 18.75 -35.18 23.19
CA ALA A 114 17.68 -34.87 22.24
C ALA A 114 16.63 -33.94 22.86
N LEU A 115 16.27 -34.18 24.12
CA LEU A 115 15.37 -33.31 24.86
C LEU A 115 15.94 -31.91 25.08
N TYR A 116 17.20 -31.80 25.49
CA TYR A 116 17.84 -30.50 25.66
C TYR A 116 17.82 -29.68 24.35
N ARG A 117 18.11 -30.33 23.22
CA ARG A 117 18.02 -29.71 21.89
C ARG A 117 16.60 -29.29 21.54
N PHE A 118 15.61 -30.13 21.85
CA PHE A 118 14.20 -29.81 21.67
C PHE A 118 13.77 -28.58 22.49
N ILE A 119 14.14 -28.52 23.79
CA ILE A 119 13.81 -27.38 24.65
C ILE A 119 14.48 -26.10 24.15
N GLN A 120 15.77 -26.16 23.79
CA GLN A 120 16.49 -24.99 23.26
C GLN A 120 15.83 -24.46 21.98
N MET A 121 15.40 -25.36 21.11
CA MET A 121 14.73 -25.00 19.86
C MET A 121 13.30 -24.49 20.10
N MET A 122 12.55 -25.08 21.03
CA MET A 122 11.24 -24.57 21.43
C MET A 122 11.33 -23.15 22.01
N ILE A 123 12.35 -22.86 22.83
CA ILE A 123 12.56 -21.50 23.37
C ILE A 123 12.88 -20.50 22.26
N GLN A 124 13.66 -20.91 21.25
CA GLN A 124 13.96 -20.07 20.09
C GLN A 124 12.71 -19.85 19.21
N ARG A 125 11.93 -20.90 18.96
CA ARG A 125 10.71 -20.89 18.12
C ARG A 125 9.43 -20.44 18.81
N SER A 126 9.53 -20.00 20.07
CA SER A 126 8.39 -19.41 20.77
C SER A 126 8.17 -17.94 20.38
N SER A 127 9.02 -17.37 19.53
CA SER A 127 8.77 -16.06 18.94
C SER A 127 7.65 -16.17 17.90
N PRO A 128 6.68 -15.24 17.91
CA PRO A 128 5.68 -15.11 16.85
C PRO A 128 6.29 -15.04 15.45
N ASP A 129 7.50 -14.50 15.35
CA ASP A 129 8.32 -14.34 14.15
C ASP A 129 8.52 -15.67 13.38
N ASP A 130 8.92 -16.73 14.10
CA ASP A 130 9.14 -18.04 13.49
C ASP A 130 7.81 -18.68 13.03
N LEU A 131 6.66 -18.26 13.58
CA LEU A 131 5.34 -18.73 13.12
C LEU A 131 4.94 -18.08 11.80
N ILE A 132 5.17 -16.77 11.66
CA ILE A 132 4.90 -16.04 10.42
C ILE A 132 5.80 -16.56 9.31
N ALA A 133 7.10 -16.70 9.57
CA ALA A 133 8.05 -17.25 8.59
C ALA A 133 7.61 -18.64 8.10
N VAL A 134 7.19 -19.53 9.00
CA VAL A 134 6.74 -20.86 8.59
C VAL A 134 5.41 -20.82 7.84
N LEU A 135 4.47 -19.95 8.22
CA LEU A 135 3.21 -19.76 7.50
C LEU A 135 3.49 -19.31 6.06
N VAL A 136 4.33 -18.29 5.89
CA VAL A 136 4.73 -17.72 4.59
C VAL A 136 5.51 -18.74 3.75
N GLU A 137 6.52 -19.39 4.30
CA GLU A 137 7.42 -20.28 3.53
C GLU A 137 6.83 -21.65 3.19
N ARG A 138 5.84 -22.14 3.97
CA ARG A 138 5.32 -23.51 3.79
C ARG A 138 3.86 -23.58 3.44
N GLU A 139 3.01 -22.80 4.10
CA GLU A 139 1.57 -22.88 3.86
C GLU A 139 1.13 -21.91 2.78
N LEU A 140 1.85 -20.82 2.57
CA LEU A 140 1.59 -19.80 1.54
C LEU A 140 2.68 -19.78 0.46
N ALA A 141 3.39 -20.90 0.28
CA ALA A 141 4.24 -21.09 -0.90
C ALA A 141 3.34 -21.29 -2.13
N PRO A 142 3.57 -20.58 -3.26
CA PRO A 142 2.66 -20.59 -4.40
C PRO A 142 2.26 -21.99 -4.88
N ASP A 143 3.20 -22.94 -4.87
CA ASP A 143 3.02 -24.34 -5.28
C ASP A 143 2.14 -25.18 -4.34
N GLU A 144 1.94 -24.74 -3.10
CA GLU A 144 1.17 -25.45 -2.08
C GLU A 144 -0.24 -24.87 -1.88
N TYR A 145 -0.42 -23.55 -1.99
CA TYR A 145 -1.70 -22.90 -1.68
C TYR A 145 -2.54 -22.50 -2.88
N LEU A 146 -1.93 -22.32 -4.06
CA LEU A 146 -2.66 -21.97 -5.28
C LEU A 146 -3.19 -23.26 -5.94
N PRO A 147 -4.50 -23.37 -6.18
CA PRO A 147 -5.04 -24.43 -7.03
C PRO A 147 -4.63 -24.23 -8.50
N ALA A 148 -4.90 -25.21 -9.35
CA ALA A 148 -4.43 -25.20 -10.73
C ALA A 148 -5.16 -24.17 -11.61
N THR A 149 -6.31 -23.65 -11.18
CA THR A 149 -7.12 -22.71 -11.96
C THR A 149 -7.75 -21.63 -11.09
N VAL A 150 -8.01 -20.47 -11.70
CA VAL A 150 -8.72 -19.34 -11.06
C VAL A 150 -10.09 -19.75 -10.54
N THR A 151 -10.82 -20.57 -11.29
CA THR A 151 -12.16 -21.03 -10.89
C THR A 151 -12.12 -21.83 -9.59
N GLU A 152 -11.14 -22.73 -9.45
CA GLU A 152 -10.94 -23.48 -8.20
C GLU A 152 -10.58 -22.55 -7.03
N PHE A 153 -9.82 -21.48 -7.29
CA PHE A 153 -9.51 -20.48 -6.27
C PHE A 153 -10.75 -19.71 -5.82
N GLN A 154 -11.58 -19.27 -6.76
CA GLN A 154 -12.82 -18.54 -6.48
C GLN A 154 -13.89 -19.37 -5.75
N GLU A 155 -13.77 -20.71 -5.77
CA GLU A 155 -14.63 -21.59 -4.97
C GLU A 155 -14.29 -21.60 -3.47
N PHE A 156 -13.15 -21.04 -3.06
CA PHE A 156 -12.82 -20.92 -1.64
C PHE A 156 -13.79 -19.98 -0.91
N GLU A 157 -14.48 -20.52 0.10
CA GLU A 157 -15.33 -19.71 1.00
C GLU A 157 -14.51 -18.71 1.84
N VAL A 158 -13.23 -19.00 2.06
CA VAL A 158 -12.33 -18.18 2.86
C VAL A 158 -10.99 -18.07 2.16
N HIS A 159 -10.56 -16.82 1.92
CA HIS A 159 -9.28 -16.53 1.29
C HIS A 159 -8.10 -17.23 1.99
N PRO A 160 -7.20 -17.90 1.25
CA PRO A 160 -6.06 -18.63 1.82
C PRO A 160 -5.12 -17.77 2.68
N ILE A 161 -4.96 -16.48 2.33
CA ILE A 161 -4.08 -15.52 3.03
C ILE A 161 -4.71 -15.00 4.34
N ARG A 162 -6.03 -15.17 4.55
CA ARG A 162 -6.75 -14.66 5.73
C ARG A 162 -6.13 -15.01 7.10
N PRO A 163 -5.53 -16.19 7.33
CA PRO A 163 -4.83 -16.47 8.58
C PRO A 163 -3.65 -15.53 8.86
N LEU A 164 -2.92 -15.11 7.82
CA LEU A 164 -1.84 -14.14 7.95
C LEU A 164 -2.40 -12.77 8.33
N TYR A 165 -3.42 -12.28 7.62
CA TYR A 165 -4.14 -11.05 7.98
C TYR A 165 -4.61 -11.04 9.44
N ARG A 166 -5.27 -12.12 9.89
CA ARG A 166 -5.73 -12.22 11.29
C ARG A 166 -4.59 -12.20 12.30
N THR A 167 -3.42 -12.73 11.93
CA THR A 167 -2.23 -12.71 12.77
C THR A 167 -1.68 -11.29 12.89
N ILE A 168 -1.60 -10.55 11.78
CA ILE A 168 -1.21 -9.13 11.75
C ILE A 168 -2.15 -8.29 12.60
N ALA A 169 -3.46 -8.34 12.32
CA ALA A 169 -4.47 -7.58 13.06
C ALA A 169 -4.41 -7.86 14.56
N ARG A 170 -4.27 -9.14 14.93
CA ARG A 170 -4.15 -9.54 16.33
C ARG A 170 -2.84 -9.07 16.98
N ALA A 171 -1.73 -9.06 16.24
CA ALA A 171 -0.46 -8.55 16.74
C ALA A 171 -0.56 -7.04 17.04
N ILE A 172 -1.19 -6.27 16.16
CA ILE A 172 -1.46 -4.83 16.39
C ILE A 172 -2.32 -4.63 17.64
N GLU A 173 -3.43 -5.36 17.76
CA GLU A 173 -4.33 -5.29 18.93
C GLU A 173 -3.60 -5.58 20.26
N LEU A 174 -2.65 -6.52 20.25
CA LEU A 174 -1.88 -6.94 21.42
C LEU A 174 -0.64 -6.06 21.70
N GLY A 175 -0.33 -5.11 20.82
CA GLY A 175 0.85 -4.25 20.93
C GLY A 175 2.17 -4.96 20.56
N GLU A 176 2.11 -6.01 19.75
CA GLU A 176 3.26 -6.81 19.30
C GLU A 176 3.75 -6.33 17.93
N TYR A 177 4.30 -5.12 17.90
CA TYR A 177 4.53 -4.41 16.63
C TYR A 177 5.55 -5.07 15.71
N GLN A 178 6.62 -5.66 16.26
CA GLN A 178 7.60 -6.43 15.47
C GLN A 178 6.95 -7.63 14.76
N THR A 179 5.99 -8.28 15.42
CA THR A 179 5.21 -9.37 14.83
C THR A 179 4.30 -8.86 13.72
N ALA A 180 3.70 -7.69 13.90
CA ALA A 180 2.83 -7.08 12.89
C ALA A 180 3.62 -6.67 11.64
N GLU A 181 4.76 -6.01 11.83
CA GLU A 181 5.71 -5.62 10.79
C GLU A 181 6.14 -6.83 9.96
N GLN A 182 6.63 -7.89 10.60
CA GLN A 182 7.00 -9.13 9.90
C GLN A 182 5.82 -9.81 9.19
N GLY A 183 4.61 -9.65 9.72
CA GLY A 183 3.42 -10.18 9.08
C GLY A 183 3.08 -9.42 7.80
N ILE A 184 3.26 -8.11 7.79
CA ILE A 184 3.08 -7.24 6.62
C ILE A 184 4.17 -7.50 5.58
N ASP A 185 5.44 -7.57 5.99
CA ASP A 185 6.55 -8.03 5.14
C ASP A 185 6.24 -9.40 4.51
N GLY A 186 5.70 -10.32 5.33
CA GLY A 186 5.27 -11.64 4.91
C GLY A 186 4.16 -11.59 3.87
N LEU A 187 3.21 -10.66 4.00
CA LEU A 187 2.12 -10.46 3.05
C LEU A 187 2.67 -10.03 1.69
N ARG A 188 3.56 -9.02 1.69
CA ARG A 188 4.28 -8.58 0.49
C ARG A 188 5.02 -9.74 -0.17
N MET A 189 5.80 -10.50 0.60
CA MET A 189 6.57 -11.62 0.08
C MET A 189 5.69 -12.70 -0.56
N VAL A 190 4.52 -13.00 0.02
CA VAL A 190 3.58 -13.97 -0.54
C VAL A 190 3.05 -13.48 -1.88
N LEU A 191 2.60 -12.22 -1.96
CA LEU A 191 2.03 -11.67 -3.20
C LEU A 191 3.06 -11.60 -4.33
N THR A 192 4.26 -11.06 -4.08
CA THR A 192 5.33 -10.99 -5.09
C THR A 192 5.73 -12.37 -5.61
N LYS A 193 5.93 -13.35 -4.71
CA LYS A 193 6.23 -14.73 -5.14
C LYS A 193 5.09 -15.37 -5.93
N THR A 194 3.86 -15.02 -5.60
CA THR A 194 2.69 -15.49 -6.34
C THR A 194 2.65 -14.89 -7.73
N PHE A 195 2.91 -13.59 -7.90
CA PHE A 195 2.99 -12.96 -9.21
C PHE A 195 4.09 -13.58 -10.08
N GLU A 196 5.30 -13.75 -9.54
CA GLU A 196 6.39 -14.46 -10.21
C GLU A 196 5.98 -15.89 -10.61
N HIS A 197 5.28 -16.61 -9.75
CA HIS A 197 4.84 -17.98 -10.05
C HIS A 197 3.78 -18.03 -11.15
N LEU A 198 2.80 -17.12 -11.10
CA LEU A 198 1.70 -17.06 -12.06
C LEU A 198 2.20 -16.72 -13.46
N GLU A 199 3.10 -15.75 -13.59
CA GLU A 199 3.73 -15.40 -14.88
C GLU A 199 4.48 -16.59 -15.50
N ASN A 200 5.12 -17.43 -14.67
CA ASN A 200 5.91 -18.56 -15.14
C ASN A 200 5.07 -19.79 -15.53
N GLU A 201 3.97 -20.05 -14.84
CA GLU A 201 3.19 -21.29 -15.01
C GLU A 201 1.94 -21.12 -15.89
N HIS A 202 1.43 -19.89 -16.06
CA HIS A 202 0.20 -19.60 -16.79
C HIS A 202 0.45 -18.77 -18.05
N SER A 203 -0.55 -18.76 -18.95
CA SER A 203 -0.54 -17.80 -20.06
C SER A 203 -0.80 -16.38 -19.53
N GLU A 204 -0.33 -15.34 -20.23
CA GLU A 204 -0.46 -13.93 -19.83
C GLU A 204 -1.90 -13.56 -19.40
N GLU A 205 -2.90 -13.89 -20.22
CA GLU A 205 -4.32 -13.61 -19.91
C GLU A 205 -4.86 -14.39 -18.70
N GLU A 206 -4.41 -15.64 -18.51
CA GLU A 206 -4.82 -16.44 -17.35
C GLU A 206 -4.10 -16.01 -16.07
N ALA A 207 -2.82 -15.63 -16.18
CA ALA A 207 -2.01 -15.15 -15.07
C ALA A 207 -2.57 -13.85 -14.50
N ASP A 208 -2.95 -12.91 -15.38
CA ASP A 208 -3.57 -11.63 -15.00
C ASP A 208 -4.89 -11.82 -14.24
N GLN A 209 -5.81 -12.63 -14.79
CA GLN A 209 -7.07 -12.97 -14.11
C GLN A 209 -6.85 -13.67 -12.77
N TYR A 210 -5.80 -14.48 -12.66
CA TYR A 210 -5.46 -15.17 -11.42
C TYR A 210 -4.85 -14.20 -10.39
N ALA A 211 -3.95 -13.34 -10.82
CA ALA A 211 -3.31 -12.33 -9.98
C ALA A 211 -4.39 -11.45 -9.34
N ALA A 212 -5.31 -10.92 -10.15
CA ALA A 212 -6.46 -10.15 -9.68
C ALA A 212 -7.28 -10.94 -8.65
N ALA A 213 -7.68 -12.19 -8.97
CA ALA A 213 -8.49 -13.00 -8.06
C ALA A 213 -7.82 -13.24 -6.69
N VAL A 214 -6.49 -13.34 -6.64
CA VAL A 214 -5.72 -13.55 -5.40
C VAL A 214 -5.48 -12.25 -4.64
N SER A 215 -5.33 -11.12 -5.33
CA SER A 215 -4.94 -9.85 -4.73
C SER A 215 -6.12 -8.99 -4.30
N THR A 216 -7.26 -9.00 -5.01
CA THR A 216 -8.34 -8.02 -4.81
C THR A 216 -8.82 -7.98 -3.36
N GLU A 217 -9.21 -9.12 -2.76
CA GLU A 217 -9.69 -9.13 -1.37
C GLU A 217 -8.58 -8.71 -0.38
N VAL A 218 -7.32 -9.02 -0.68
CA VAL A 218 -6.21 -8.66 0.19
C VAL A 218 -5.98 -7.14 0.18
N LEU A 219 -5.94 -6.54 -1.00
CA LEU A 219 -5.61 -5.13 -1.19
C LEU A 219 -6.77 -4.20 -0.84
N THR A 220 -8.02 -4.60 -1.12
CA THR A 220 -9.20 -3.75 -0.89
C THR A 220 -9.87 -4.00 0.47
N GLU A 221 -9.80 -5.21 1.04
CA GLU A 221 -10.53 -5.55 2.28
C GLU A 221 -9.62 -5.82 3.50
N TYR A 222 -8.38 -6.27 3.31
CA TYR A 222 -7.50 -6.63 4.44
C TYR A 222 -6.51 -5.52 4.79
N VAL A 223 -5.92 -4.91 3.76
CA VAL A 223 -4.95 -3.82 3.89
C VAL A 223 -5.51 -2.58 4.58
N PRO A 224 -6.69 -2.03 4.20
CA PRO A 224 -7.16 -0.78 4.81
C PRO A 224 -7.41 -0.93 6.33
N PRO A 225 -8.04 -2.01 6.82
CA PRO A 225 -8.14 -2.26 8.26
C PRO A 225 -6.80 -2.42 8.99
N ILE A 226 -5.76 -2.98 8.35
CA ILE A 226 -4.42 -3.05 8.95
C ILE A 226 -3.89 -1.64 9.20
N LEU A 227 -3.95 -0.77 8.18
CA LEU A 227 -3.49 0.62 8.28
C LEU A 227 -4.28 1.41 9.32
N GLU A 228 -5.60 1.27 9.34
CA GLU A 228 -6.49 1.90 10.32
C GLU A 228 -6.20 1.44 11.76
N GLN A 229 -5.98 0.14 11.95
CA GLN A 229 -5.66 -0.42 13.26
C GLN A 229 -4.29 0.06 13.74
N ALA A 230 -3.26 0.02 12.88
CA ALA A 230 -1.93 0.52 13.20
C ALA A 230 -2.00 2.00 13.62
N TYR A 231 -2.75 2.82 12.88
CA TYR A 231 -3.02 4.22 13.23
C TYR A 231 -3.73 4.36 14.59
N THR A 232 -4.79 3.59 14.82
CA THR A 232 -5.60 3.64 16.05
C THR A 232 -4.79 3.25 17.29
N HIS A 233 -3.80 2.37 17.13
CA HIS A 233 -2.86 1.96 18.16
C HIS A 233 -1.60 2.85 18.23
N GLU A 234 -1.62 4.02 17.59
CA GLU A 234 -0.55 5.03 17.57
C GLU A 234 0.80 4.53 17.02
N GLN A 235 0.78 3.55 16.12
CA GLN A 235 1.96 2.96 15.49
C GLN A 235 2.20 3.54 14.09
N TYR A 236 2.65 4.79 14.04
CA TYR A 236 2.77 5.51 12.77
C TYR A 236 3.90 4.99 11.87
N ASP A 237 4.97 4.45 12.46
CA ASP A 237 6.05 3.82 11.70
C ASP A 237 5.49 2.61 10.92
N LEU A 238 4.70 1.77 11.60
CA LEU A 238 4.03 0.62 10.99
C LEU A 238 3.02 1.00 9.90
N VAL A 239 2.38 2.16 10.01
CA VAL A 239 1.51 2.69 8.94
C VAL A 239 2.33 3.04 7.70
N SER A 240 3.49 3.68 7.89
CA SER A 240 4.40 4.01 6.79
C SER A 240 4.93 2.74 6.14
N ASP A 241 5.48 1.82 6.93
CA ASP A 241 6.05 0.56 6.43
C ASP A 241 5.00 -0.26 5.66
N ALA A 242 3.76 -0.32 6.18
CA ALA A 242 2.68 -1.02 5.50
C ALA A 242 2.29 -0.34 4.18
N ALA A 243 2.18 0.98 4.13
CA ALA A 243 1.90 1.71 2.89
C ALA A 243 2.99 1.47 1.84
N ASP A 244 4.27 1.54 2.24
CA ASP A 244 5.44 1.28 1.38
C ASP A 244 5.45 -0.17 0.86
N ASP A 245 5.06 -1.14 1.68
CA ASP A 245 4.99 -2.54 1.26
C ASP A 245 3.84 -2.79 0.27
N ILE A 246 2.69 -2.13 0.45
CA ILE A 246 1.57 -2.18 -0.50
C ILE A 246 1.96 -1.53 -1.82
N GLU A 247 2.63 -0.38 -1.76
CA GLU A 247 3.20 0.28 -2.93
C GLU A 247 4.13 -0.67 -3.69
N ALA A 248 5.05 -1.33 -2.97
CA ALA A 248 5.96 -2.28 -3.59
C ALA A 248 5.25 -3.48 -4.24
N VAL A 249 4.19 -4.01 -3.62
CA VAL A 249 3.36 -5.08 -4.23
C VAL A 249 2.67 -4.58 -5.50
N ALA A 250 2.13 -3.37 -5.48
CA ALA A 250 1.44 -2.79 -6.62
C ALA A 250 2.40 -2.51 -7.78
N LEU A 251 3.59 -1.95 -7.50
CA LEU A 251 4.63 -1.73 -8.51
C LEU A 251 5.15 -3.05 -9.10
N ASP A 252 5.32 -4.08 -8.27
CA ASP A 252 5.71 -5.42 -8.71
C ASP A 252 4.63 -6.04 -9.61
N GLY A 253 3.35 -5.93 -9.22
CA GLY A 253 2.22 -6.32 -10.08
C GLY A 253 2.23 -5.59 -11.43
N LEU A 254 2.47 -4.27 -11.42
CA LEU A 254 2.58 -3.48 -12.65
C LEU A 254 3.74 -3.94 -13.54
N ASP A 255 4.90 -4.24 -12.96
CA ASP A 255 6.09 -4.71 -13.70
C ASP A 255 5.85 -6.08 -14.36
N HIS A 256 5.01 -6.92 -13.76
CA HIS A 256 4.55 -8.20 -14.32
C HIS A 256 3.34 -8.06 -15.27
N GLY A 257 2.82 -6.84 -15.49
CA GLY A 257 1.68 -6.57 -16.37
C GLY A 257 0.31 -6.82 -15.73
N PHE A 258 0.24 -7.08 -14.42
CA PHE A 258 -1.00 -7.31 -13.67
C PHE A 258 -1.59 -5.97 -13.21
N THR A 259 -2.24 -5.27 -14.14
CA THR A 259 -2.74 -3.90 -13.89
C THR A 259 -3.80 -3.85 -12.80
N ASP A 260 -4.69 -4.85 -12.73
CA ASP A 260 -5.75 -4.95 -11.72
C ASP A 260 -5.19 -4.94 -10.29
N VAL A 261 -4.02 -5.56 -10.06
CA VAL A 261 -3.32 -5.53 -8.76
C VAL A 261 -2.99 -4.09 -8.35
N THR A 262 -2.55 -3.27 -9.30
CA THR A 262 -2.19 -1.87 -9.04
C THR A 262 -3.44 -1.02 -8.79
N GLU A 263 -4.51 -1.28 -9.54
CA GLU A 263 -5.80 -0.61 -9.39
C GLU A 263 -6.43 -0.91 -8.02
N ASP A 264 -6.46 -2.19 -7.61
CA ASP A 264 -6.97 -2.64 -6.31
C ASP A 264 -6.15 -2.07 -5.14
N ALA A 265 -4.83 -2.01 -5.27
CA ALA A 265 -3.97 -1.40 -4.26
C ALA A 265 -4.26 0.10 -4.10
N ALA A 266 -4.45 0.82 -5.21
CA ALA A 266 -4.80 2.23 -5.19
C ALA A 266 -6.19 2.47 -4.58
N GLU A 267 -7.17 1.60 -4.87
CA GLU A 267 -8.50 1.65 -4.24
C GLU A 267 -8.40 1.44 -2.72
N GLY A 268 -7.73 0.36 -2.27
CA GLY A 268 -7.55 0.09 -0.85
C GLY A 268 -6.80 1.19 -0.08
N LEU A 269 -5.74 1.74 -0.67
CA LEU A 269 -5.06 2.91 -0.13
C LEU A 269 -5.99 4.13 -0.07
N GLY A 270 -6.81 4.33 -1.10
CA GLY A 270 -7.85 5.37 -1.12
C GLY A 270 -8.85 5.24 0.03
N ASP A 271 -9.30 4.03 0.34
CA ASP A 271 -10.21 3.76 1.45
C ASP A 271 -9.56 4.01 2.81
N ALA A 272 -8.31 3.57 2.99
CA ALA A 272 -7.53 3.86 4.20
C ALA A 272 -7.33 5.37 4.41
N PHE A 273 -7.12 6.12 3.33
CA PHE A 273 -7.04 7.58 3.37
C PHE A 273 -8.36 8.21 3.87
N ASP A 274 -9.50 7.72 3.37
CA ASP A 274 -10.82 8.26 3.70
C ASP A 274 -11.25 7.98 5.14
N ALA A 275 -10.82 6.83 5.68
CA ALA A 275 -11.10 6.40 7.04
C ALA A 275 -10.37 7.23 8.10
N ALA A 276 -9.29 7.94 7.73
CA ALA A 276 -8.54 8.78 8.65
C ALA A 276 -9.43 9.87 9.31
N PRO A 277 -9.26 10.18 10.61
CA PRO A 277 -10.00 11.26 11.26
C PRO A 277 -9.77 12.63 10.61
N LEU A 278 -10.78 13.49 10.53
CA LEU A 278 -10.68 14.85 9.96
C LEU A 278 -9.94 15.86 10.87
N THR A 279 -8.96 15.38 11.63
CA THR A 279 -8.08 16.19 12.49
C THR A 279 -6.65 16.15 11.95
N TRP A 280 -5.79 17.02 12.49
CA TRP A 280 -4.36 17.00 12.20
C TRP A 280 -3.73 15.63 12.50
N GLU A 281 -4.16 14.91 13.54
CA GLU A 281 -3.61 13.58 13.82
C GLU A 281 -3.88 12.59 12.68
N GLY A 282 -5.03 12.70 12.01
CA GLY A 282 -5.36 11.87 10.85
C GLY A 282 -4.36 12.01 9.69
N ASN A 283 -3.59 13.09 9.65
CA ASN A 283 -2.53 13.24 8.64
C ASN A 283 -1.39 12.23 8.83
N ARG A 284 -1.26 11.60 10.01
CA ARG A 284 -0.31 10.51 10.23
C ARG A 284 -0.68 9.21 9.50
N LEU A 285 -1.96 9.06 9.12
CA LEU A 285 -2.40 7.99 8.22
C LEU A 285 -2.41 8.47 6.76
N ARG A 286 -2.93 9.68 6.50
CA ARG A 286 -3.05 10.21 5.13
C ARG A 286 -1.73 10.46 4.42
N SER A 287 -0.70 10.92 5.13
CA SER A 287 0.56 11.30 4.48
C SER A 287 1.27 10.13 3.81
N PRO A 288 1.59 9.01 4.50
CA PRO A 288 2.23 7.87 3.85
C PRO A 288 1.34 7.28 2.76
N VAL A 289 0.03 7.16 2.99
CA VAL A 289 -0.92 6.66 1.99
C VAL A 289 -0.97 7.55 0.74
N LYS A 290 -0.95 8.88 0.90
CA LYS A 290 -0.88 9.83 -0.22
C LYS A 290 0.42 9.68 -0.99
N GLU A 291 1.54 9.54 -0.28
CA GLU A 291 2.87 9.35 -0.89
C GLU A 291 2.88 8.09 -1.75
N SER A 292 2.36 6.96 -1.25
CA SER A 292 2.24 5.74 -2.05
C SER A 292 1.29 5.90 -3.24
N LEU A 293 0.10 6.49 -3.05
CA LEU A 293 -0.82 6.77 -4.17
C LEU A 293 -0.17 7.66 -5.26
N LEU A 294 0.66 8.62 -4.85
CA LEU A 294 1.40 9.49 -5.77
C LEU A 294 2.44 8.69 -6.56
N GLU A 295 3.23 7.84 -5.91
CA GLU A 295 4.22 6.99 -6.60
C GLU A 295 3.54 6.02 -7.58
N LEU A 296 2.44 5.37 -7.18
CA LEU A 296 1.65 4.51 -8.08
C LEU A 296 1.08 5.28 -9.27
N THR A 297 0.59 6.50 -9.06
CA THR A 297 0.09 7.36 -10.15
C THR A 297 1.20 7.74 -11.12
N LYS A 298 2.41 8.06 -10.63
CA LYS A 298 3.55 8.38 -11.50
C LYS A 298 4.05 7.15 -12.27
N ALA A 299 4.07 5.99 -11.63
CA ALA A 299 4.45 4.73 -12.28
C ALA A 299 3.48 4.37 -13.40
N THR A 300 2.17 4.45 -13.14
CA THR A 300 1.15 4.18 -14.17
C THR A 300 1.13 5.23 -15.28
N ALA A 301 1.35 6.52 -14.97
CA ALA A 301 1.55 7.56 -15.97
C ALA A 301 2.72 7.22 -16.93
N SER A 302 3.79 6.66 -16.39
CA SER A 302 5.02 6.33 -17.14
C SER A 302 4.92 5.00 -17.91
N ASN A 303 4.23 4.00 -17.36
CA ASN A 303 4.33 2.62 -17.85
C ASN A 303 2.99 1.95 -18.23
N ALA A 304 1.83 2.43 -17.75
CA ALA A 304 0.53 1.77 -17.95
C ALA A 304 -0.33 2.40 -19.05
N ASP A 305 -1.40 1.76 -19.50
CA ASP A 305 -2.33 2.38 -20.45
C ASP A 305 -3.22 3.47 -19.80
N TYR A 306 -4.06 4.13 -20.61
CA TYR A 306 -4.95 5.18 -20.11
C TYR A 306 -5.95 4.66 -19.07
N SER A 307 -6.50 3.45 -19.24
CA SER A 307 -7.47 2.86 -18.31
C SER A 307 -6.88 2.72 -16.93
N THR A 308 -5.70 2.11 -16.84
CA THR A 308 -5.02 1.85 -15.57
C THR A 308 -4.51 3.13 -14.94
N PHE A 309 -3.91 4.04 -15.72
CA PHE A 309 -3.55 5.37 -15.21
C PHE A 309 -4.77 6.08 -14.61
N ARG A 310 -5.90 6.08 -15.30
CA ARG A 310 -7.13 6.72 -14.83
C ARG A 310 -7.67 6.06 -13.56
N ALA A 311 -7.65 4.73 -13.50
CA ALA A 311 -8.11 3.97 -12.34
C ALA A 311 -7.28 4.28 -11.10
N VAL A 312 -5.94 4.33 -11.22
CA VAL A 312 -5.02 4.64 -10.11
C VAL A 312 -5.01 6.12 -9.74
N PHE A 313 -5.10 7.02 -10.72
CA PHE A 313 -5.17 8.47 -10.46
C PHE A 313 -6.46 8.87 -9.74
N HIS A 314 -7.56 8.13 -9.95
CA HIS A 314 -8.85 8.47 -9.39
C HIS A 314 -8.86 8.49 -7.85
N PRO A 315 -8.43 7.44 -7.12
CA PRO A 315 -8.31 7.47 -5.66
C PRO A 315 -7.52 8.69 -5.16
N LEU A 316 -6.34 8.97 -5.72
CA LEU A 316 -5.54 10.12 -5.30
C LEU A 316 -6.31 11.45 -5.44
N ASN A 317 -6.82 11.74 -6.64
CA ASN A 317 -7.51 13.00 -6.91
C ASN A 317 -8.85 13.11 -6.17
N PHE A 318 -9.59 12.01 -6.09
CA PHE A 318 -10.88 11.93 -5.41
C PHE A 318 -10.73 12.21 -3.93
N GLN A 319 -9.73 11.61 -3.28
CA GLN A 319 -9.51 11.80 -1.85
C GLN A 319 -9.10 13.24 -1.50
N MET A 320 -8.26 13.87 -2.32
CA MET A 320 -7.94 15.30 -2.16
C MET A 320 -9.19 16.17 -2.31
N THR A 321 -10.02 15.89 -3.31
CA THR A 321 -11.28 16.60 -3.56
C THR A 321 -12.26 16.41 -2.42
N LEU A 322 -12.40 15.18 -1.91
CA LEU A 322 -13.32 14.83 -0.84
C LEU A 322 -12.89 15.49 0.48
N LEU A 323 -11.59 15.52 0.77
CA LEU A 323 -11.04 16.20 1.94
C LEU A 323 -11.42 17.69 1.95
N LEU A 324 -11.28 18.40 0.81
CA LEU A 324 -11.73 19.78 0.70
C LEU A 324 -13.26 19.91 0.90
N ARG A 325 -14.06 19.02 0.33
CA ARG A 325 -15.53 19.05 0.47
C ARG A 325 -16.00 18.81 1.90
N ARG A 326 -15.27 18.02 2.68
CA ARG A 326 -15.56 17.73 4.09
C ARG A 326 -15.23 18.90 5.02
N ARG A 327 -14.49 19.90 4.54
CA ARG A 327 -14.14 21.14 5.28
C ARG A 327 -13.48 20.88 6.64
N PRO A 328 -12.40 20.09 6.69
CA PRO A 328 -11.61 19.98 7.91
C PRO A 328 -10.93 21.33 8.24
N ASP A 329 -10.31 21.42 9.41
CA ASP A 329 -9.47 22.55 9.79
C ASP A 329 -8.40 22.81 8.71
N SER A 330 -8.11 24.08 8.40
CA SER A 330 -7.15 24.45 7.37
C SER A 330 -5.75 23.86 7.61
N ASN A 331 -5.36 23.60 8.86
CA ASN A 331 -4.11 22.92 9.18
C ASN A 331 -4.05 21.47 8.68
N VAL A 332 -5.20 20.82 8.49
CA VAL A 332 -5.29 19.45 7.94
C VAL A 332 -4.98 19.47 6.44
N THR A 333 -5.54 20.43 5.72
CA THR A 333 -5.43 20.54 4.26
C THR A 333 -4.16 21.24 3.80
N TYR A 334 -3.60 22.13 4.62
CA TYR A 334 -2.50 23.02 4.23
C TYR A 334 -1.33 22.32 3.52
N HIS A 335 -0.79 21.25 4.13
CA HIS A 335 0.33 20.51 3.56
C HIS A 335 -0.14 19.47 2.54
N LEU A 336 -1.14 18.64 2.89
CA LEU A 336 -1.58 17.56 2.01
C LEU A 336 -2.09 18.07 0.66
N VAL A 337 -3.04 19.00 0.69
CA VAL A 337 -3.68 19.56 -0.50
C VAL A 337 -2.75 20.58 -1.17
N GLY A 338 -2.00 21.38 -0.40
CA GLY A 338 -1.07 22.38 -0.93
C GLY A 338 0.07 21.76 -1.73
N ASP A 339 0.72 20.71 -1.21
CA ASP A 339 1.81 20.01 -1.90
C ASP A 339 1.27 19.27 -3.13
N TYR A 340 0.10 18.64 -3.00
CA TYR A 340 -0.58 17.99 -4.12
C TYR A 340 -0.86 18.97 -5.27
N TYR A 341 -1.45 20.12 -4.94
CA TYR A 341 -1.86 21.12 -5.92
C TYR A 341 -0.67 21.77 -6.64
N SER A 342 0.37 22.16 -5.90
CA SER A 342 1.45 23.00 -6.44
C SER A 342 2.63 22.22 -7.02
N ARG A 343 2.86 20.99 -6.55
CA ARG A 343 4.04 20.20 -6.93
C ARG A 343 3.66 18.86 -7.55
N GLU A 344 2.87 18.06 -6.86
CA GLU A 344 2.74 16.62 -7.16
C GLU A 344 1.91 16.38 -8.43
N ILE A 345 0.86 17.16 -8.68
CA ILE A 345 0.17 17.15 -9.99
C ILE A 345 1.13 17.51 -11.13
N GLY A 346 2.05 18.44 -10.90
CA GLY A 346 3.06 18.80 -11.88
C GLY A 346 3.98 17.62 -12.22
N GLU A 347 4.38 16.83 -11.23
CA GLU A 347 5.20 15.62 -11.41
C GLU A 347 4.44 14.51 -12.18
N ILE A 348 3.15 14.31 -11.87
CA ILE A 348 2.30 13.37 -12.63
C ILE A 348 2.16 13.82 -14.08
N PHE A 349 1.90 15.11 -14.30
CA PHE A 349 1.74 15.67 -15.64
C PHE A 349 3.04 15.63 -16.44
N GLU A 350 4.18 15.91 -15.81
CA GLU A 350 5.52 15.78 -16.38
C GLU A 350 5.78 14.34 -16.87
N ALA A 351 5.46 13.33 -16.04
CA ALA A 351 5.59 11.92 -16.44
C ALA A 351 4.72 11.57 -17.67
N LEU A 352 3.49 12.09 -17.74
CA LEU A 352 2.63 11.92 -18.92
C LEU A 352 3.20 12.62 -20.16
N VAL A 353 3.73 13.83 -20.01
CA VAL A 353 4.32 14.60 -21.11
C VAL A 353 5.59 13.91 -21.62
N ASP A 354 6.46 13.44 -20.74
CA ASP A 354 7.69 12.72 -21.10
C ASP A 354 7.37 11.47 -21.92
N ARG A 355 6.32 10.74 -21.54
CA ARG A 355 5.89 9.54 -22.24
C ARG A 355 5.19 9.84 -23.57
N TYR A 356 4.15 10.69 -23.53
CA TYR A 356 3.22 10.86 -24.64
C TYR A 356 3.53 12.06 -25.53
N GLY A 357 4.29 13.04 -25.05
CA GLY A 357 4.68 14.25 -25.79
C GLY A 357 5.27 13.97 -27.17
N PRO A 358 6.25 13.04 -27.31
CA PRO A 358 6.79 12.69 -28.63
C PRO A 358 5.74 12.17 -29.62
N ALA A 359 4.69 11.51 -29.13
CA ALA A 359 3.63 10.96 -29.98
C ALA A 359 2.62 12.04 -30.39
N VAL A 360 2.30 12.99 -29.52
CA VAL A 360 1.19 13.95 -29.72
C VAL A 360 1.61 15.31 -30.27
N LYS A 361 2.88 15.74 -30.11
CA LYS A 361 3.33 17.10 -30.46
C LYS A 361 3.13 17.50 -31.93
N ASP A 362 3.24 16.53 -32.85
CA ASP A 362 3.12 16.75 -34.30
C ASP A 362 1.72 16.40 -34.84
N GLN A 363 0.80 16.00 -33.96
CA GLN A 363 -0.56 15.65 -34.33
C GLN A 363 -1.47 16.89 -34.32
N ASP A 364 -2.37 16.97 -35.30
CA ASP A 364 -3.40 18.01 -35.37
C ASP A 364 -4.55 17.66 -34.41
N ILE A 365 -4.31 17.92 -33.12
CA ILE A 365 -5.26 17.62 -32.03
C ILE A 365 -5.93 18.91 -31.58
N ASN A 366 -7.26 18.94 -31.62
CA ASN A 366 -8.03 20.02 -31.03
C ASN A 366 -8.12 19.84 -29.51
N TRP A 367 -7.12 20.35 -28.79
CA TRP A 367 -7.06 20.29 -27.32
C TRP A 367 -8.17 21.09 -26.62
N ILE A 368 -8.71 22.13 -27.28
CA ILE A 368 -9.69 23.05 -26.71
C ILE A 368 -11.10 22.45 -26.78
N SER A 369 -11.50 21.90 -27.92
CA SER A 369 -12.80 21.27 -28.13
C SER A 369 -12.66 19.91 -28.83
N PRO A 370 -12.20 18.88 -28.11
CA PRO A 370 -11.87 17.59 -28.71
C PRO A 370 -13.09 16.80 -29.20
N THR A 371 -14.33 17.20 -28.87
CA THR A 371 -15.50 16.43 -29.30
C THR A 371 -16.17 16.96 -30.57
N GLU A 372 -16.00 18.25 -30.93
CA GLU A 372 -16.76 18.92 -31.99
C GLU A 372 -18.27 18.52 -32.06
N GLY A 373 -18.89 18.19 -30.93
CA GLY A 373 -20.28 17.71 -30.88
C GLY A 373 -20.53 16.26 -31.36
N ARG A 374 -19.53 15.38 -31.38
CA ARG A 374 -19.63 13.92 -31.63
C ARG A 374 -18.84 13.09 -30.59
N LYS A 375 -18.88 11.74 -30.71
CA LYS A 375 -18.15 10.78 -29.84
C LYS A 375 -16.64 11.07 -29.86
N TRP A 376 -16.03 11.05 -28.66
CA TRP A 376 -14.59 11.19 -28.35
C TRP A 376 -13.64 10.72 -29.47
N THR A 377 -12.74 11.60 -29.93
CA THR A 377 -11.76 11.35 -30.99
C THR A 377 -10.30 11.55 -30.56
N LEU A 378 -10.00 11.66 -29.27
CA LEU A 378 -8.61 11.72 -28.81
C LEU A 378 -7.99 10.31 -28.85
N PRO A 379 -6.76 10.16 -29.38
CA PRO A 379 -5.93 9.00 -29.11
C PRO A 379 -5.70 8.82 -27.61
N ASP A 380 -5.48 7.60 -27.14
CA ASP A 380 -5.29 7.29 -25.71
C ASP A 380 -4.14 8.11 -25.09
N GLU A 381 -3.10 8.39 -25.88
CA GLU A 381 -1.95 9.23 -25.49
C GLU A 381 -2.38 10.67 -25.17
N ALA A 382 -3.25 11.24 -26.00
CA ALA A 382 -3.77 12.60 -25.81
C ALA A 382 -4.87 12.64 -24.75
N GLU A 383 -5.66 11.58 -24.64
CA GLU A 383 -6.70 11.44 -23.63
C GLU A 383 -6.11 11.41 -22.21
N SER A 384 -4.96 10.76 -21.98
CA SER A 384 -4.29 10.76 -20.68
C SER A 384 -3.88 12.15 -20.21
N LEU A 385 -3.24 12.93 -21.10
CA LEU A 385 -2.86 14.33 -20.84
C LEU A 385 -4.10 15.22 -20.61
N ARG A 386 -5.12 15.07 -21.45
CA ARG A 386 -6.37 15.83 -21.36
C ARG A 386 -7.14 15.50 -20.09
N HIS A 387 -7.14 14.23 -19.67
CA HIS A 387 -7.77 13.76 -18.44
C HIS A 387 -7.12 14.41 -17.22
N CYS A 388 -5.78 14.39 -17.13
CA CYS A 388 -5.06 15.04 -16.03
C CYS A 388 -5.39 16.55 -15.94
N TRP A 389 -5.41 17.27 -17.07
CA TRP A 389 -5.84 18.68 -17.10
C TRP A 389 -7.30 18.85 -16.60
N ARG A 390 -8.22 17.96 -17.00
CA ARG A 390 -9.65 18.07 -16.64
C ARG A 390 -9.85 17.88 -15.14
N GLU A 391 -9.21 16.88 -14.59
CA GLU A 391 -9.25 16.59 -13.15
C GLU A 391 -8.61 17.74 -12.36
N TYR A 392 -7.50 18.31 -12.84
CA TYR A 392 -6.88 19.46 -12.20
C TYR A 392 -7.74 20.74 -12.26
N ALA A 393 -8.41 20.99 -13.38
CA ALA A 393 -9.40 22.06 -13.50
C ALA A 393 -10.59 21.85 -12.53
N SER A 394 -11.09 20.61 -12.42
CA SER A 394 -12.18 20.27 -11.49
C SER A 394 -11.76 20.41 -10.02
N PHE A 395 -10.53 20.01 -9.71
CA PHE A 395 -9.95 20.17 -8.38
C PHE A 395 -9.77 21.65 -8.02
N THR A 396 -9.29 22.46 -8.96
CA THR A 396 -9.19 23.93 -8.82
C THR A 396 -10.54 24.56 -8.53
N GLU A 397 -11.60 24.14 -9.22
CA GLU A 397 -12.95 24.60 -8.92
C GLU A 397 -13.37 24.26 -7.48
N THR A 398 -13.01 23.07 -6.99
CA THR A 398 -13.27 22.67 -5.61
C THR A 398 -12.50 23.55 -4.61
N VAL A 399 -11.25 23.91 -4.90
CA VAL A 399 -10.44 24.85 -4.09
C VAL A 399 -11.10 26.23 -4.03
N LEU A 400 -11.57 26.76 -5.15
CA LEU A 400 -12.25 28.07 -5.17
C LEU A 400 -13.57 28.03 -4.40
N ARG A 401 -14.35 26.94 -4.51
CA ARG A 401 -15.58 26.77 -3.71
C ARG A 401 -15.28 26.70 -2.22
N TYR A 402 -14.20 26.04 -1.82
CA TYR A 402 -13.72 26.05 -0.44
C TYR A 402 -13.39 27.47 0.01
N ARG A 403 -12.63 28.23 -0.79
CA ARG A 403 -12.26 29.62 -0.50
C ARG A 403 -13.48 30.52 -0.32
N VAL A 404 -14.51 30.36 -1.15
CA VAL A 404 -15.76 31.12 -1.04
C VAL A 404 -16.51 30.75 0.24
N SER A 405 -16.47 29.48 0.67
CA SER A 405 -17.22 29.04 1.84
C SER A 405 -16.54 29.30 3.17
N GLU A 406 -15.21 29.19 3.24
CA GLU A 406 -14.44 29.31 4.48
C GLU A 406 -13.74 30.67 4.64
N ASP A 407 -13.89 31.56 3.65
CA ASP A 407 -13.22 32.86 3.54
C ASP A 407 -11.67 32.82 3.56
N GLU A 408 -11.08 31.62 3.51
CA GLU A 408 -9.65 31.37 3.47
C GLU A 408 -9.33 30.25 2.47
N TYR A 409 -8.11 30.28 1.90
CA TYR A 409 -7.65 29.17 1.07
C TYR A 409 -7.29 27.96 1.93
N PRO A 410 -7.44 26.73 1.39
CA PRO A 410 -7.04 25.52 2.11
C PRO A 410 -5.51 25.35 2.20
N PHE A 411 -4.73 26.23 1.57
CA PHE A 411 -3.27 26.25 1.54
C PHE A 411 -2.78 27.67 1.16
N VAL A 412 -1.46 27.87 0.96
CA VAL A 412 -0.91 29.17 0.55
C VAL A 412 -1.48 29.61 -0.81
N GLU A 413 -2.12 30.77 -0.88
CA GLU A 413 -2.70 31.37 -2.11
C GLU A 413 -1.77 31.24 -3.34
N GLY A 414 -0.47 31.48 -3.13
CA GLY A 414 0.58 31.37 -4.15
C GLY A 414 0.81 30.00 -4.77
N SER A 415 0.29 28.94 -4.16
CA SER A 415 0.37 27.58 -4.67
C SER A 415 -0.54 27.39 -5.88
N ILE A 416 -1.58 28.23 -6.03
CA ILE A 416 -2.53 28.13 -7.14
C ILE A 416 -1.88 28.54 -8.45
N ASP A 417 -1.29 29.74 -8.50
CA ASP A 417 -0.64 30.26 -9.70
C ASP A 417 0.61 29.45 -10.09
N GLU A 418 1.31 28.89 -9.08
CA GLU A 418 2.49 28.07 -9.28
C GLU A 418 2.18 26.71 -9.93
N GLY A 419 1.12 26.02 -9.47
CA GLY A 419 0.76 24.71 -10.01
C GLY A 419 0.30 24.78 -11.47
N TRP A 420 -0.53 25.77 -11.83
CA TRP A 420 -0.92 26.02 -13.23
C TRP A 420 0.24 26.44 -14.12
N ARG A 421 1.15 27.27 -13.59
CA ARG A 421 2.40 27.61 -14.28
C ARG A 421 3.20 26.35 -14.59
N ARG A 422 3.38 25.46 -13.62
CA ARG A 422 4.18 24.24 -13.79
C ARG A 422 3.63 23.33 -14.88
N ILE A 423 2.33 23.06 -14.91
CA ILE A 423 1.77 22.19 -15.97
C ILE A 423 1.79 22.86 -17.36
N ALA A 424 1.69 24.19 -17.44
CA ALA A 424 1.88 24.92 -18.69
C ALA A 424 3.33 24.86 -19.19
N GLU A 425 4.31 25.00 -18.27
CA GLU A 425 5.74 24.84 -18.56
C GLU A 425 6.03 23.41 -19.04
N CYS A 426 5.53 22.38 -18.36
CA CYS A 426 5.71 20.98 -18.76
C CYS A 426 5.19 20.74 -20.19
N ALA A 427 3.98 21.21 -20.51
CA ALA A 427 3.42 21.06 -21.86
C ALA A 427 4.27 21.78 -22.93
N ALA A 428 4.80 22.97 -22.61
CA ALA A 428 5.66 23.74 -23.51
C ALA A 428 7.05 23.09 -23.69
N ASP A 429 7.66 22.57 -22.61
CA ASP A 429 8.90 21.79 -22.64
C ASP A 429 8.76 20.52 -23.49
N GLY A 430 7.59 19.86 -23.41
CA GLY A 430 7.22 18.74 -24.26
C GLY A 430 6.98 19.10 -25.74
N GLY A 431 6.97 20.39 -26.09
CA GLY A 431 6.67 20.90 -27.43
C GLY A 431 5.21 20.75 -27.85
N ILE A 432 4.29 20.65 -26.88
CA ILE A 432 2.85 20.49 -27.11
C ILE A 432 2.17 21.86 -26.96
N ASP A 433 2.48 22.79 -27.86
CA ASP A 433 2.11 24.21 -27.75
C ASP A 433 0.60 24.44 -27.58
N ASP A 434 -0.24 23.63 -28.24
CA ASP A 434 -1.70 23.74 -28.13
C ASP A 434 -2.24 23.28 -26.75
N LEU A 435 -1.59 22.31 -26.11
CA LEU A 435 -1.89 21.91 -24.73
C LEU A 435 -1.38 22.96 -23.74
N ALA A 436 -0.21 23.54 -23.98
CA ALA A 436 0.29 24.67 -23.18
C ALA A 436 -0.64 25.90 -23.31
N THR A 437 -1.15 26.16 -24.52
CA THR A 437 -2.14 27.22 -24.80
C THR A 437 -3.42 26.98 -24.00
N LEU A 438 -3.91 25.75 -23.97
CA LEU A 438 -5.06 25.34 -23.16
C LEU A 438 -4.83 25.54 -21.65
N CYS A 439 -3.66 25.18 -21.11
CA CYS A 439 -3.31 25.48 -19.71
C CYS A 439 -3.27 26.99 -19.45
N CYS A 440 -2.75 27.79 -20.39
CA CYS A 440 -2.78 29.25 -20.30
C CYS A 440 -4.20 29.80 -20.30
N MET A 441 -5.11 29.26 -21.13
CA MET A 441 -6.53 29.67 -21.11
C MET A 441 -7.16 29.44 -19.73
N SER A 442 -6.95 28.27 -19.13
CA SER A 442 -7.43 27.97 -17.77
C SER A 442 -6.80 28.89 -16.72
N THR A 443 -5.52 29.20 -16.84
CA THR A 443 -4.81 30.12 -15.94
C THR A 443 -5.39 31.53 -16.01
N ILE A 444 -5.72 32.02 -17.21
CA ILE A 444 -6.34 33.35 -17.42
C ILE A 444 -7.75 33.39 -16.81
N GLN A 445 -8.58 32.37 -17.06
CA GLN A 445 -9.91 32.25 -16.46
C GLN A 445 -9.84 32.21 -14.92
N LEU A 446 -8.87 31.47 -14.39
CA LEU A 446 -8.64 31.36 -12.96
C LEU A 446 -8.20 32.70 -12.35
N ALA A 447 -7.28 33.41 -13.00
CA ALA A 447 -6.83 34.74 -12.58
C ALA A 447 -8.01 35.73 -12.51
N TYR A 448 -8.93 35.68 -13.46
CA TYR A 448 -10.17 36.48 -13.41
C TYR A 448 -11.00 36.17 -12.18
N HIS A 449 -11.29 34.89 -11.92
CA HIS A 449 -12.10 34.49 -10.78
C HIS A 449 -11.46 34.84 -9.43
N VAL A 450 -10.14 34.67 -9.31
CA VAL A 450 -9.40 35.08 -8.10
C VAL A 450 -9.43 36.59 -7.92
N ASP A 451 -9.33 37.37 -8.99
CA ASP A 451 -9.41 38.83 -8.93
C ASP A 451 -10.78 39.33 -8.46
N GLN A 452 -11.86 38.70 -8.95
CA GLN A 452 -13.23 38.99 -8.48
C GLN A 452 -13.40 38.68 -6.98
N LEU A 453 -12.74 37.63 -6.49
CA LEU A 453 -12.81 37.24 -5.07
C LEU A 453 -11.95 38.15 -4.16
N GLU A 454 -10.80 38.63 -4.64
CA GLU A 454 -9.78 39.26 -3.79
C GLU A 454 -9.55 40.75 -4.03
N LYS A 455 -10.12 41.33 -5.09
CA LYS A 455 -10.00 42.74 -5.44
C LYS A 455 -8.55 43.21 -5.61
N GLY A 456 -7.78 42.55 -6.49
CA GLY A 456 -6.56 43.17 -7.06
C GLY A 456 -5.19 42.63 -6.61
N ARG A 457 -4.97 41.31 -6.59
CA ARG A 457 -3.62 40.71 -6.46
C ARG A 457 -3.12 40.01 -7.75
N LEU A 458 -3.29 40.67 -8.89
CA LEU A 458 -2.92 40.15 -10.21
C LEU A 458 -1.40 40.01 -10.46
N GLY A 459 -0.55 40.60 -9.63
CA GLY A 459 0.89 40.71 -9.90
C GLY A 459 1.64 39.39 -10.05
N ARG A 460 1.19 38.31 -9.39
CA ARG A 460 1.78 36.96 -9.59
C ARG A 460 1.35 36.34 -10.91
N TRP A 461 0.06 36.41 -11.21
CA TRP A 461 -0.52 35.90 -12.45
C TRP A 461 0.11 36.55 -13.70
N THR A 462 0.25 37.88 -13.71
CA THR A 462 0.91 38.60 -14.80
C THR A 462 2.39 38.26 -14.92
N ASN A 463 3.07 38.02 -13.79
CA ASN A 463 4.46 37.60 -13.77
C ASN A 463 4.65 36.18 -14.33
N ASN A 464 3.77 35.24 -13.99
CA ASN A 464 3.88 33.85 -14.44
C ASN A 464 3.60 33.73 -15.94
N LEU A 465 2.52 34.33 -16.43
CA LEU A 465 2.23 34.38 -17.87
C LEU A 465 3.30 35.16 -18.64
N GLY A 466 3.82 36.25 -18.05
CA GLY A 466 4.93 37.01 -18.66
C GLY A 466 6.25 36.24 -18.73
N ARG A 467 6.54 35.37 -17.76
CA ARG A 467 7.69 34.43 -17.81
C ARG A 467 7.49 33.37 -18.87
N LEU A 468 6.32 32.73 -18.90
CA LEU A 468 5.96 31.75 -19.94
C LEU A 468 6.15 32.36 -21.35
N ARG A 469 5.63 33.57 -21.57
CA ARG A 469 5.77 34.30 -22.84
C ARG A 469 7.22 34.70 -23.17
N LEU A 470 8.10 34.83 -22.17
CA LEU A 470 9.50 35.21 -22.35
C LEU A 470 10.41 33.99 -22.59
N ASP A 471 10.14 32.89 -21.89
CA ASP A 471 10.98 31.70 -21.83
C ASP A 471 10.62 30.69 -22.94
N TYR A 472 9.37 30.71 -23.41
CA TYR A 472 8.83 29.84 -24.48
C TYR A 472 8.32 30.66 -25.68
N ASP A 473 7.67 30.01 -26.66
CA ASP A 473 7.07 30.71 -27.81
C ASP A 473 5.96 31.68 -27.32
N PRO A 474 6.09 33.00 -27.57
CA PRO A 474 5.07 33.98 -27.19
C PRO A 474 3.68 33.66 -27.76
N ALA A 475 3.62 32.93 -28.88
CA ALA A 475 2.37 32.53 -29.52
C ALA A 475 1.49 31.67 -28.60
N ILE A 476 2.05 30.92 -27.66
CA ILE A 476 1.29 30.09 -26.71
C ILE A 476 0.35 30.97 -25.86
N VAL A 477 0.92 32.02 -25.25
CA VAL A 477 0.17 32.94 -24.38
C VAL A 477 -0.72 33.86 -25.22
N ASP A 478 -0.18 34.39 -26.33
CA ASP A 478 -0.91 35.32 -27.19
C ASP A 478 -2.15 34.64 -27.81
N ARG A 479 -2.03 33.39 -28.25
CA ARG A 479 -3.15 32.60 -28.79
C ARG A 479 -4.21 32.30 -27.72
N ALA A 480 -3.81 32.04 -26.46
CA ALA A 480 -4.76 31.83 -25.38
C ALA A 480 -5.67 33.06 -25.18
N PHE A 481 -5.10 34.27 -25.21
CA PHE A 481 -5.87 35.52 -25.18
C PHE A 481 -6.77 35.68 -26.41
N GLU A 482 -6.27 35.40 -27.62
CA GLU A 482 -7.06 35.49 -28.86
C GLU A 482 -8.28 34.57 -28.83
N LEU A 483 -8.11 33.32 -28.40
CA LEU A 483 -9.18 32.32 -28.32
C LEU A 483 -10.26 32.72 -27.31
N LEU A 484 -9.85 33.20 -26.13
CA LEU A 484 -10.79 33.70 -25.11
C LEU A 484 -11.54 34.95 -25.58
N LYS A 485 -10.86 35.90 -26.25
CA LYS A 485 -11.50 37.08 -26.88
C LYS A 485 -12.49 36.70 -27.99
N ALA A 486 -12.24 35.58 -28.68
CA ALA A 486 -13.16 35.03 -29.68
C ALA A 486 -14.36 34.28 -29.05
N GLY A 487 -14.45 34.22 -27.71
CA GLY A 487 -15.51 33.53 -26.99
C GLY A 487 -15.35 32.01 -26.95
N GLN A 488 -14.18 31.47 -27.33
CA GLN A 488 -13.92 30.05 -27.19
C GLN A 488 -13.68 29.71 -25.73
N GLN A 489 -14.21 28.56 -25.31
CA GLN A 489 -14.08 28.04 -23.95
C GLN A 489 -13.59 26.59 -24.04
N PRO A 490 -12.67 26.17 -23.16
CA PRO A 490 -12.28 24.77 -23.08
C PRO A 490 -13.50 23.86 -22.86
N GLU A 491 -13.63 22.85 -23.71
CA GLU A 491 -14.73 21.89 -23.64
C GLU A 491 -14.52 20.87 -22.51
N GLY A 492 -15.60 20.51 -21.82
CA GLY A 492 -15.63 19.46 -20.81
C GLY A 492 -15.47 19.95 -19.37
N GLN A 493 -14.69 21.00 -19.12
CA GLN A 493 -14.59 21.64 -17.80
C GLN A 493 -14.23 23.12 -17.97
N ASN A 494 -15.05 24.01 -17.41
CA ASN A 494 -14.72 25.41 -17.20
C ASN A 494 -14.62 25.66 -15.70
N ILE A 495 -13.59 26.38 -15.27
CA ILE A 495 -13.49 26.83 -13.88
C ILE A 495 -14.61 27.83 -13.67
N SER A 496 -15.61 27.49 -12.85
CA SER A 496 -16.74 28.37 -12.56
C SER A 496 -16.92 28.49 -11.05
N VAL A 497 -16.91 29.72 -10.54
CA VAL A 497 -17.21 29.98 -9.13
C VAL A 497 -18.71 30.26 -9.02
N ARG A 498 -19.52 29.20 -8.94
CA ARG A 498 -20.94 29.36 -8.59
C ARG A 498 -21.08 29.40 -7.07
N THR A 499 -21.55 30.53 -6.55
CA THR A 499 -21.99 30.70 -5.17
C THR A 499 -23.23 29.84 -4.93
N ALA A 500 -23.06 28.67 -4.32
CA ALA A 500 -24.18 28.03 -3.64
C ALA A 500 -24.21 28.60 -2.21
N ASP A 501 -25.21 29.41 -1.88
CA ASP A 501 -25.51 29.79 -0.50
C ASP A 501 -25.91 28.52 0.29
N PRO A 502 -25.07 28.02 1.22
CA PRO A 502 -25.37 26.81 1.99
C PRO A 502 -26.39 27.06 3.11
N THR A 503 -26.75 28.33 3.38
CA THR A 503 -27.57 28.74 4.53
C THR A 503 -29.00 29.17 4.18
N SER A 504 -29.37 29.13 2.90
CA SER A 504 -30.73 29.42 2.42
C SER A 504 -31.74 28.34 2.85
N THR A 505 -32.23 28.43 4.10
CA THR A 505 -33.38 27.66 4.61
C THR A 505 -34.73 28.24 4.20
N ASP A 506 -34.78 29.20 3.27
CA ASP A 506 -36.05 29.81 2.87
C ASP A 506 -36.79 28.88 1.88
N ALA A 507 -37.83 28.21 2.39
CA ALA A 507 -38.59 27.18 1.70
C ALA A 507 -39.51 27.71 0.58
N ASN A 508 -39.42 28.99 0.25
CA ASN A 508 -40.32 29.68 -0.69
C ASN A 508 -39.67 30.14 -2.00
N GLN A 509 -38.37 29.91 -2.23
CA GLN A 509 -37.75 30.16 -3.53
C GLN A 509 -37.56 28.85 -4.30
N GLY A 510 -37.94 28.86 -5.58
CA GLY A 510 -37.97 27.66 -6.41
C GLY A 510 -36.58 27.07 -6.62
N PHE A 511 -36.52 25.76 -6.84
CA PHE A 511 -35.29 24.99 -7.14
C PHE A 511 -34.39 25.62 -8.21
N ILE A 512 -34.94 26.45 -9.12
CA ILE A 512 -34.20 27.13 -10.18
C ILE A 512 -33.67 28.52 -9.75
N GLU A 513 -34.33 29.21 -8.80
CA GLU A 513 -33.88 30.53 -8.33
C GLU A 513 -32.65 30.44 -7.41
N ARG A 514 -32.47 29.32 -6.69
CA ARG A 514 -31.24 29.04 -5.92
C ARG A 514 -29.98 28.85 -6.77
N PHE A 515 -30.12 28.66 -8.08
CA PHE A 515 -28.99 28.43 -9.01
C PHE A 515 -28.61 29.68 -9.82
N LEU A 516 -29.30 30.82 -9.63
CA LEU A 516 -29.21 31.98 -10.52
C LEU A 516 -28.80 33.29 -9.85
N ASN A 517 -28.46 33.30 -8.56
CA ASN A 517 -27.96 34.52 -7.92
C ASN A 517 -26.45 34.67 -8.16
N THR A 518 -26.10 35.27 -9.29
CA THR A 518 -24.82 35.97 -9.47
C THR A 518 -24.87 37.25 -8.63
N ASP A 519 -23.98 37.39 -7.65
CA ASP A 519 -23.58 38.74 -7.26
C ASP A 519 -23.01 39.42 -8.51
N GLU A 520 -23.40 40.67 -8.78
CA GLU A 520 -22.97 41.42 -9.98
C GLU A 520 -21.44 41.40 -10.08
N GLU A 521 -20.90 40.90 -11.19
CA GLU A 521 -19.46 40.97 -11.49
C GLU A 521 -19.02 42.43 -11.49
N ASP A 522 -17.96 42.77 -10.73
CA ASP A 522 -17.48 44.15 -10.61
C ASP A 522 -16.91 44.67 -11.96
N THR A 523 -16.47 43.77 -12.84
CA THR A 523 -16.01 44.08 -14.22
C THR A 523 -16.27 42.90 -15.14
N PRO A 524 -16.92 43.08 -16.31
CA PRO A 524 -17.16 41.99 -17.26
C PRO A 524 -15.86 41.32 -17.73
N PHE A 525 -15.88 40.00 -17.90
CA PHE A 525 -14.71 39.21 -18.30
C PHE A 525 -14.02 39.75 -19.55
N GLU A 526 -14.76 40.15 -20.58
CA GLU A 526 -14.19 40.65 -21.84
C GLU A 526 -13.46 41.99 -21.66
N GLU A 527 -13.96 42.86 -20.79
CA GLU A 527 -13.30 44.14 -20.48
C GLU A 527 -12.05 43.91 -19.63
N TRP A 528 -12.16 43.04 -18.63
CA TRP A 528 -11.05 42.64 -17.77
C TRP A 528 -9.92 41.98 -18.59
N LEU A 529 -10.25 41.10 -19.53
CA LEU A 529 -9.31 40.34 -20.34
C LEU A 529 -8.38 41.24 -21.16
N VAL A 530 -8.90 42.33 -21.72
CA VAL A 530 -8.11 43.30 -22.49
C VAL A 530 -7.12 44.06 -21.60
N GLY A 531 -7.55 44.43 -20.39
CA GLY A 531 -6.66 45.05 -19.39
C GLY A 531 -5.56 44.09 -18.95
N PHE A 532 -5.94 42.86 -18.61
CA PHE A 532 -5.03 41.83 -18.14
C PHE A 532 -4.00 41.41 -19.21
N GLU A 533 -4.40 41.29 -20.47
CA GLU A 533 -3.50 41.05 -21.61
C GLU A 533 -2.41 42.12 -21.70
N LYS A 534 -2.80 43.39 -21.57
CA LYS A 534 -1.85 44.51 -21.58
C LYS A 534 -0.86 44.42 -20.41
N ASP A 535 -1.33 44.10 -19.21
CA ASP A 535 -0.47 43.96 -18.03
C ASP A 535 0.54 42.82 -18.18
N VAL A 536 0.14 41.68 -18.77
CA VAL A 536 1.03 40.56 -19.11
C VAL A 536 2.11 41.01 -20.10
N HIS A 537 1.74 41.77 -21.13
CA HIS A 537 2.69 42.31 -22.11
C HIS A 537 3.70 43.26 -21.47
N GLU A 538 3.23 44.24 -20.70
CA GLU A 538 4.09 45.19 -19.99
C GLU A 538 5.03 44.46 -19.02
N ARG A 539 4.53 43.43 -18.31
CA ARG A 539 5.35 42.61 -17.43
C ARG A 539 6.40 41.80 -18.18
N THR A 540 6.05 41.27 -19.36
CA THR A 540 7.00 40.54 -20.22
C THR A 540 8.15 41.43 -20.67
N GLU A 541 7.86 42.66 -21.11
CA GLU A 541 8.89 43.63 -21.49
C GLU A 541 9.77 44.01 -20.30
N TYR A 542 9.19 44.25 -19.13
CA TYR A 542 9.94 44.51 -17.91
C TYR A 542 10.89 43.36 -17.54
N LEU A 543 10.43 42.10 -17.64
CA LEU A 543 11.28 40.92 -17.37
C LEU A 543 12.40 40.78 -18.41
N ARG A 544 12.14 41.13 -19.67
CA ARG A 544 13.15 41.13 -20.74
C ARG A 544 14.24 42.17 -20.49
N GLU A 545 13.90 43.35 -19.96
CA GLU A 545 14.87 44.40 -19.62
C GLU A 545 15.75 44.04 -18.41
N GLN A 546 15.35 43.07 -17.59
CA GLN A 546 16.10 42.62 -16.40
C GLN A 546 17.03 41.43 -16.64
N LYS A 547 16.89 40.71 -17.75
CA LYS A 547 17.85 39.68 -18.20
C LYS A 547 19.03 40.33 -18.89
#